data_AF-A0A077WVC6-F1
#
_entry.id   AF-A0A077WVC6-F1
#
_cell.length_a   1.000
_cell.length_b   1.000
_cell.length_c   1.000
_cell.angle_alpha   90.00
_cell.angle_beta   90.00
_cell.angle_gamma   90.00
#
_symmetry.space_group_name_H-M   'P 1'
#
loop_
_entity.id
_entity.type
_entity.pdbx_description
1 polymer ?
#
loop_
_entity_poly.entity_id
_entity_poly.type
_entity_poly.pdbx_seq_one_letter_code
_entity_poly.pdbx_strand_id
1 'polypeptide(L)'
;MNLVRVGHPARILPTVLEHSLDIITRTCDSGQIVADVRREMDETLAKISKTKKRSERRELYMHLKDLRKDYRARERKVLDQVMTGADVLISTLNGCGSKTMLKREFDVVIIDEATQALEAECWIALLKGKKAILAGDHLQLPPTVKTPVASPDKKKSSKDGLSLTTDLTTTLFDRLLGMYDTEKIKRMLVVQYRMHQKIMEFSSKELYENKLVADQSVASHVLSDLPDVSHSDDTDMPVVLIDTSDTGLGHEIEDEAQDGGEKSRANELEVDLAVKHVQSLLNDGLEQEHIGVITPYAYQVTHLIRAMREQWPAIEIGTVDGFQGREKEAIILSLVRSNDEGQVGFLAEKRRLNVAMTRPKRHLCVICDTETLSGVKSTKKNTMDGGFLRRWMDWLNEEADLRFSEQ
;
A
#
# COMPACT_ATOMS: atom_id res chain seq x y z
N MET A 1 -15.08 2.09 -24.54
CA MET A 1 -15.14 1.17 -23.41
C MET A 1 -15.87 1.87 -22.28
N ASN A 2 -17.02 1.36 -21.87
CA ASN A 2 -17.84 1.91 -20.78
C ASN A 2 -17.38 1.32 -19.44
N LEU A 3 -16.90 2.19 -18.55
CA LEU A 3 -16.30 1.81 -17.27
C LEU A 3 -17.22 2.23 -16.12
N VAL A 4 -17.47 1.31 -15.19
CA VAL A 4 -18.27 1.60 -13.99
C VAL A 4 -17.56 1.09 -12.74
N ARG A 5 -17.33 1.99 -11.78
CA ARG A 5 -16.70 1.72 -10.49
C ARG A 5 -17.76 1.58 -9.40
N VAL A 6 -17.88 0.38 -8.83
CA VAL A 6 -18.81 0.05 -7.73
C VAL A 6 -18.15 0.23 -6.38
N GLY A 7 -18.52 1.28 -5.66
CA GLY A 7 -18.00 1.58 -4.33
C GLY A 7 -18.33 3.01 -3.92
N HIS A 8 -17.95 3.37 -2.70
CA HIS A 8 -18.24 4.69 -2.18
C HIS A 8 -17.33 5.77 -2.81
N PRO A 9 -17.87 6.87 -3.37
CA PRO A 9 -17.10 7.94 -4.02
C PRO A 9 -15.98 8.53 -3.16
N ALA A 10 -16.18 8.61 -1.83
CA ALA A 10 -15.15 9.12 -0.91
C ALA A 10 -13.83 8.32 -0.89
N ARG A 11 -13.80 7.11 -1.46
CA ARG A 11 -12.59 6.27 -1.58
C ARG A 11 -12.01 6.30 -3.00
N ILE A 12 -12.45 7.24 -3.83
CA ILE A 12 -12.11 7.35 -5.24
C ILE A 12 -11.43 8.69 -5.47
N LEU A 13 -10.36 8.70 -6.26
CA LEU A 13 -9.67 9.93 -6.63
C LEU A 13 -10.60 10.86 -7.42
N PRO A 14 -10.52 12.20 -7.23
CA PRO A 14 -11.36 13.15 -7.93
C PRO A 14 -11.38 12.98 -9.46
N THR A 15 -10.24 12.63 -10.03
CA THR A 15 -10.04 12.44 -11.48
C THR A 15 -10.82 11.28 -12.08
N VAL A 16 -11.22 10.29 -11.28
CA VAL A 16 -11.97 9.10 -11.74
C VAL A 16 -13.35 8.98 -11.11
N LEU A 17 -13.80 10.03 -10.40
CA LEU A 17 -15.12 10.09 -9.77
C LEU A 17 -16.26 9.95 -10.79
N GLU A 18 -16.07 10.46 -12.01
CA GLU A 18 -17.07 10.39 -13.08
C GLU A 18 -17.46 8.95 -13.45
N HIS A 19 -16.58 7.98 -13.21
CA HIS A 19 -16.84 6.56 -13.45
C HIS A 19 -17.54 5.87 -12.27
N SER A 20 -17.78 6.56 -11.15
CA SER A 20 -18.43 5.95 -9.98
C SER A 20 -19.91 5.69 -10.26
N LEU A 21 -20.39 4.53 -9.82
CA LEU A 21 -21.80 4.12 -9.99
C LEU A 21 -22.77 5.19 -9.47
N ASP A 22 -22.44 5.82 -8.33
CA ASP A 22 -23.27 6.85 -7.71
C ASP A 22 -23.35 8.13 -8.54
N ILE A 23 -22.28 8.49 -9.26
CA ILE A 23 -22.28 9.68 -10.13
C ILE A 23 -23.01 9.36 -11.44
N ILE A 24 -22.69 8.24 -12.08
CA ILE A 24 -23.32 7.84 -13.35
C ILE A 24 -24.84 7.70 -13.20
N THR A 25 -25.30 7.10 -12.11
CA THR A 25 -26.74 6.92 -11.85
C THR A 25 -27.48 8.24 -11.63
N ARG A 26 -26.79 9.31 -11.24
CA ARG A 26 -27.37 10.65 -11.08
C ARG A 26 -27.32 11.48 -12.37
N THR A 27 -26.30 11.28 -13.20
CA THR A 27 -26.08 12.08 -14.41
C THR A 27 -26.75 11.50 -15.65
N CYS A 28 -27.06 10.21 -15.68
CA CYS A 28 -27.77 9.60 -16.81
C CYS A 28 -29.23 10.06 -16.93
N ASP A 29 -29.78 10.00 -18.14
CA ASP A 29 -31.18 10.39 -18.43
C ASP A 29 -32.18 9.63 -17.55
N SER A 30 -31.95 8.33 -17.33
CA SER A 30 -32.77 7.51 -16.44
C SER A 30 -32.69 7.95 -14.97
N GLY A 31 -31.59 8.60 -14.57
CA GLY A 31 -31.35 9.13 -13.23
C GLY A 31 -32.17 10.37 -12.88
N GLN A 32 -32.50 11.20 -13.87
CA GLN A 32 -33.34 12.38 -13.68
C GLN A 32 -34.73 12.00 -13.12
N ILE A 33 -35.26 10.88 -13.59
CA ILE A 33 -36.54 10.32 -13.13
C ILE A 33 -36.50 9.93 -11.64
N VAL A 34 -35.33 9.51 -11.13
CA VAL A 34 -35.14 9.18 -9.72
C VAL A 34 -35.00 10.45 -8.87
N ALA A 35 -34.40 11.50 -9.43
CA ALA A 35 -34.29 12.81 -8.78
C ALA A 35 -35.66 13.45 -8.52
N ASP A 36 -36.61 13.30 -9.46
CA ASP A 36 -37.98 13.80 -9.28
C ASP A 36 -38.70 13.16 -8.08
N VAL A 37 -38.63 11.82 -7.96
CA VAL A 37 -39.24 11.10 -6.82
C VAL A 37 -38.57 11.50 -5.51
N ARG A 38 -37.26 11.74 -5.52
CA ARG A 38 -36.52 12.21 -4.34
C ARG A 38 -36.98 13.61 -3.91
N ARG A 39 -37.16 14.53 -4.86
CA ARG A 39 -37.70 15.87 -4.58
C ARG A 39 -39.10 15.78 -3.96
N GLU A 40 -39.97 14.93 -4.50
CA GLU A 40 -41.32 14.72 -3.96
C GLU A 40 -41.31 14.14 -2.53
N MET A 41 -40.36 13.25 -2.23
CA MET A 41 -40.14 12.76 -0.86
C MET A 41 -39.71 13.87 0.10
N ASP A 42 -38.78 14.73 -0.30
CA ASP A 42 -38.27 15.84 0.52
C ASP A 42 -39.37 16.88 0.78
N GLU A 43 -40.18 17.20 -0.24
CA GLU A 43 -41.37 18.04 -0.09
C GLU A 43 -42.40 17.42 0.86
N THR A 44 -42.64 16.11 0.76
CA THR A 44 -43.56 15.39 1.65
C THR A 44 -43.07 15.42 3.10
N LEU A 45 -41.76 15.25 3.33
CA LEU A 45 -41.14 15.39 4.66
C LEU A 45 -41.30 16.81 5.22
N ALA A 46 -41.11 17.83 4.38
CA ALA A 46 -41.32 19.23 4.76
C ALA A 46 -42.79 19.55 5.07
N LYS A 47 -43.75 18.90 4.39
CA LYS A 47 -45.18 19.00 4.73
C LYS A 47 -45.46 18.32 6.08
N ILE A 48 -44.92 17.12 6.31
CA ILE A 48 -45.07 16.40 7.59
C ILE A 48 -44.59 17.24 8.78
N SER A 49 -43.48 17.97 8.67
CA SER A 49 -42.97 18.78 9.78
C SER A 49 -43.91 19.96 10.13
N LYS A 50 -44.66 20.49 9.15
CA LYS A 50 -45.58 21.62 9.32
C LYS A 50 -47.00 21.20 9.74
N THR A 51 -47.42 19.97 9.45
CA THR A 51 -48.76 19.48 9.78
C THR A 51 -48.92 19.10 11.25
N LYS A 52 -49.85 19.76 11.95
CA LYS A 52 -50.19 19.52 13.36
C LYS A 52 -51.26 18.44 13.58
N LYS A 53 -52.12 18.16 12.57
CA LYS A 53 -53.24 17.23 12.68
C LYS A 53 -52.78 15.78 12.51
N ARG A 54 -53.09 14.91 13.48
CA ARG A 54 -52.61 13.50 13.51
C ARG A 54 -53.11 12.65 12.32
N SER A 55 -54.34 12.86 11.86
CA SER A 55 -54.91 12.11 10.72
C SER A 55 -54.16 12.42 9.42
N GLU A 56 -53.92 13.71 9.15
CA GLU A 56 -53.24 14.21 7.95
C GLU A 56 -51.76 13.81 7.96
N ARG A 57 -51.09 13.83 9.12
CA ARG A 57 -49.74 13.27 9.26
C ARG A 57 -49.70 11.78 8.87
N ARG A 58 -50.70 11.00 9.27
CA ARG A 58 -50.78 9.56 8.97
C ARG A 58 -50.88 9.33 7.45
N GLU A 59 -51.69 10.11 6.75
CA GLU A 59 -51.82 10.07 5.29
C GLU A 59 -50.50 10.44 4.59
N LEU A 60 -49.83 11.51 5.04
CA LEU A 60 -48.52 11.91 4.50
C LEU A 60 -47.44 10.83 4.73
N TYR A 61 -47.44 10.16 5.88
CA TYR A 61 -46.53 9.02 6.11
C TYR A 61 -46.86 7.81 5.22
N MET A 62 -48.13 7.55 4.92
CA MET A 62 -48.52 6.50 3.97
C MET A 62 -48.03 6.85 2.56
N HIS A 63 -48.25 8.08 2.11
CA HIS A 63 -47.74 8.55 0.83
C HIS A 63 -46.21 8.50 0.75
N LEU A 64 -45.50 8.94 1.79
CA LEU A 64 -44.04 8.82 1.88
C LEU A 64 -43.56 7.35 1.80
N LYS A 65 -44.32 6.40 2.36
CA LYS A 65 -44.00 4.97 2.26
C LYS A 65 -44.11 4.49 0.81
N ASP A 66 -45.13 4.93 0.08
CA ASP A 66 -45.32 4.58 -1.33
C ASP A 66 -44.24 5.23 -2.21
N LEU A 67 -43.92 6.51 -1.99
CA LEU A 67 -42.80 7.19 -2.67
C LEU A 67 -41.46 6.49 -2.42
N ARG A 68 -41.18 6.06 -1.17
CA ARG A 68 -39.97 5.28 -0.86
C ARG A 68 -39.94 3.93 -1.58
N LYS A 69 -41.09 3.30 -1.79
CA LYS A 69 -41.19 2.04 -2.54
C LYS A 69 -40.91 2.27 -4.02
N ASP A 70 -41.51 3.30 -4.61
CA ASP A 70 -41.30 3.67 -6.01
C ASP A 70 -39.85 4.11 -6.26
N TYR A 71 -39.31 4.99 -5.41
CA TYR A 71 -37.90 5.41 -5.45
C TYR A 71 -36.96 4.21 -5.51
N ARG A 72 -37.10 3.24 -4.61
CA ARG A 72 -36.27 2.03 -4.58
C ARG A 72 -36.42 1.15 -5.82
N ALA A 73 -37.60 1.10 -6.42
CA ALA A 73 -37.84 0.32 -7.63
C ALA A 73 -37.17 0.98 -8.84
N ARG A 74 -37.33 2.30 -8.98
CA ARG A 74 -36.71 3.08 -10.06
C ARG A 74 -35.19 3.12 -9.92
N GLU A 75 -34.67 3.43 -8.74
CA GLU A 75 -33.24 3.44 -8.45
C GLU A 75 -32.59 2.10 -8.82
N ARG A 76 -33.22 0.98 -8.45
CA ARG A 76 -32.75 -0.35 -8.83
C ARG A 76 -32.72 -0.55 -10.36
N LYS A 77 -33.73 -0.07 -11.07
CA LYS A 77 -33.79 -0.17 -12.53
C LYS A 77 -32.68 0.64 -13.21
N VAL A 78 -32.42 1.85 -12.72
CA VAL A 78 -31.32 2.69 -13.21
C VAL A 78 -29.97 2.02 -12.93
N LEU A 79 -29.76 1.56 -11.70
CA LEU A 79 -28.55 0.81 -11.32
C LEU A 79 -28.33 -0.40 -12.22
N ASP A 80 -29.37 -1.19 -12.45
CA ASP A 80 -29.28 -2.39 -13.28
C ASP A 80 -28.94 -2.06 -14.74
N GLN A 81 -29.56 -1.00 -15.29
CA GLN A 81 -29.27 -0.50 -16.64
C GLN A 81 -27.82 -0.03 -16.80
N VAL A 82 -27.34 0.80 -15.87
CA VAL A 82 -25.95 1.32 -15.89
C VAL A 82 -24.95 0.18 -15.82
N MET A 83 -25.16 -0.76 -14.91
CA MET A 83 -24.27 -1.88 -14.69
C MET A 83 -24.29 -2.90 -15.85
N THR A 84 -25.44 -3.12 -16.48
CA THR A 84 -25.56 -4.03 -17.63
C THR A 84 -25.01 -3.41 -18.92
N GLY A 85 -25.02 -2.08 -19.03
CA GLY A 85 -24.39 -1.36 -20.14
C GLY A 85 -22.88 -1.19 -20.01
N ALA A 86 -22.27 -1.58 -18.88
CA ALA A 86 -20.84 -1.44 -18.63
C ALA A 86 -20.04 -2.56 -19.31
N ASP A 87 -18.97 -2.21 -20.02
CA ASP A 87 -18.02 -3.18 -20.57
C ASP A 87 -17.10 -3.73 -19.47
N VAL A 88 -16.74 -2.87 -18.51
CA VAL A 88 -15.85 -3.21 -17.39
C VAL A 88 -16.42 -2.69 -16.09
N LEU A 89 -16.57 -3.61 -15.12
CA LEU A 89 -17.02 -3.31 -13.76
C LEU A 89 -15.86 -3.45 -12.77
N ILE A 90 -15.54 -2.36 -12.09
CA ILE A 90 -14.45 -2.32 -11.10
C ILE A 90 -15.03 -2.29 -9.70
N SER A 91 -14.61 -3.22 -8.84
CA SER A 91 -14.95 -3.22 -7.41
C SER A 91 -13.75 -3.60 -6.55
N THR A 92 -13.82 -3.31 -5.25
CA THR A 92 -12.94 -4.03 -4.31
C THR A 92 -13.44 -5.47 -4.18
N LEU A 93 -12.58 -6.40 -3.72
CA LEU A 93 -12.97 -7.81 -3.53
C LEU A 93 -14.25 -7.94 -2.69
N ASN A 94 -14.32 -7.22 -1.56
CA ASN A 94 -15.52 -7.19 -0.72
C ASN A 94 -16.73 -6.52 -1.40
N GLY A 95 -16.50 -5.52 -2.26
CA GLY A 95 -17.56 -4.86 -3.03
C GLY A 95 -18.23 -5.77 -4.07
N CYS A 96 -17.53 -6.82 -4.55
CA CYS A 96 -18.12 -7.87 -5.38
C CYS A 96 -19.21 -8.66 -4.63
N GLY A 97 -19.19 -8.69 -3.29
CA GLY A 97 -20.23 -9.29 -2.45
C GLY A 97 -21.51 -8.45 -2.31
N SER A 98 -21.52 -7.21 -2.83
CA SER A 98 -22.67 -6.32 -2.71
C SER A 98 -23.91 -6.86 -3.43
N LYS A 99 -25.11 -6.46 -2.96
CA LYS A 99 -26.40 -6.88 -3.56
C LYS A 99 -26.49 -6.55 -5.06
N THR A 100 -25.85 -5.46 -5.49
CA THR A 100 -25.81 -5.02 -6.89
C THR A 100 -24.94 -5.93 -7.76
N MET A 101 -23.90 -6.53 -7.18
CA MET A 101 -22.96 -7.43 -7.86
C MET A 101 -23.31 -8.91 -7.75
N LEU A 102 -24.13 -9.30 -6.75
CA LEU A 102 -24.37 -10.71 -6.40
C LEU A 102 -24.89 -11.56 -7.56
N LYS A 103 -25.78 -11.00 -8.40
CA LYS A 103 -26.46 -11.73 -9.49
C LYS A 103 -25.76 -11.58 -10.85
N ARG A 104 -24.54 -11.07 -10.88
CA ARG A 104 -23.80 -10.79 -12.10
C ARG A 104 -22.70 -11.81 -12.32
N GLU A 105 -22.59 -12.25 -13.56
CA GLU A 105 -21.56 -13.16 -14.06
C GLU A 105 -20.73 -12.43 -15.11
N PHE A 106 -19.46 -12.82 -15.21
CA PHE A 106 -18.47 -12.23 -16.09
C PHE A 106 -17.73 -13.34 -16.83
N ASP A 107 -17.29 -13.04 -18.05
CA ASP A 107 -16.43 -13.97 -18.78
C ASP A 107 -15.02 -14.01 -18.18
N VAL A 108 -14.52 -12.86 -17.74
CA VAL A 108 -13.18 -12.71 -17.14
C VAL A 108 -13.25 -11.88 -15.86
N VAL A 109 -12.60 -12.36 -14.81
CA VAL A 109 -12.33 -11.62 -13.57
C VAL A 109 -10.84 -11.33 -13.51
N ILE A 110 -10.50 -10.05 -13.32
CA ILE A 110 -9.13 -9.59 -13.12
C ILE A 110 -9.02 -9.15 -11.65
N ILE A 111 -8.08 -9.74 -10.92
CA ILE A 111 -7.75 -9.31 -9.56
C ILE A 111 -6.34 -8.75 -9.60
N ASP A 112 -6.25 -7.44 -9.45
CA ASP A 112 -4.98 -6.75 -9.24
C ASP A 112 -4.61 -6.75 -7.76
N GLU A 113 -3.32 -6.68 -7.47
CA GLU A 113 -2.75 -6.80 -6.12
C GLU A 113 -3.22 -8.06 -5.35
N ALA A 114 -3.38 -9.18 -6.07
CA ALA A 114 -3.88 -10.44 -5.53
C ALA A 114 -2.96 -11.04 -4.43
N THR A 115 -1.70 -10.61 -4.38
CA THR A 115 -0.70 -11.02 -3.38
C THR A 115 -0.84 -10.27 -2.06
N GLN A 116 -1.64 -9.20 -2.02
CA GLN A 116 -1.97 -8.45 -0.81
C GLN A 116 -3.34 -8.84 -0.23
N ALA A 117 -4.08 -9.69 -0.93
CA ALA A 117 -5.42 -10.11 -0.54
C ALA A 117 -5.39 -11.46 0.18
N LEU A 118 -6.27 -11.62 1.17
CA LEU A 118 -6.53 -12.95 1.72
C LEU A 118 -7.19 -13.80 0.64
N GLU A 119 -6.81 -15.08 0.57
CA GLU A 119 -7.40 -16.00 -0.41
C GLU A 119 -8.94 -16.02 -0.34
N ALA A 120 -9.50 -16.00 0.87
CA ALA A 120 -10.93 -15.96 1.08
C ALA A 120 -11.61 -14.74 0.43
N GLU A 121 -10.95 -13.59 0.40
CA GLU A 121 -11.48 -12.37 -0.24
C GLU A 121 -11.47 -12.51 -1.77
N CYS A 122 -10.43 -13.13 -2.34
CA CYS A 122 -10.34 -13.38 -3.78
C CYS A 122 -11.52 -14.22 -4.29
N TRP A 123 -11.97 -15.21 -3.50
CA TRP A 123 -13.10 -16.06 -3.87
C TRP A 123 -14.42 -15.31 -4.09
N ILE A 124 -14.62 -14.16 -3.45
CA ILE A 124 -15.82 -13.32 -3.65
C ILE A 124 -15.92 -12.87 -5.13
N ALA A 125 -14.79 -12.54 -5.74
CA ALA A 125 -14.71 -12.10 -7.13
C ALA A 125 -14.61 -13.30 -8.09
N LEU A 126 -13.80 -14.31 -7.77
CA LEU A 126 -13.55 -15.47 -8.65
C LEU A 126 -14.80 -16.26 -8.99
N LEU A 127 -15.72 -16.39 -8.04
CA LEU A 127 -16.99 -17.11 -8.25
C LEU A 127 -17.91 -16.44 -9.29
N LYS A 128 -17.58 -15.24 -9.76
CA LYS A 128 -18.34 -14.52 -10.78
C LYS A 128 -17.77 -14.70 -12.18
N GLY A 129 -16.57 -15.26 -12.32
CA GLY A 129 -15.84 -15.34 -13.59
C GLY A 129 -15.69 -16.78 -14.09
N LYS A 130 -15.74 -16.97 -15.41
CA LYS A 130 -15.34 -18.26 -16.03
C LYS A 130 -13.82 -18.38 -16.16
N LYS A 131 -13.13 -17.25 -16.30
CA LYS A 131 -11.67 -17.13 -16.38
C LYS A 131 -11.19 -16.11 -15.34
N ALA A 132 -10.07 -16.40 -14.69
CA ALA A 132 -9.42 -15.49 -13.77
C ALA A 132 -8.04 -15.08 -14.28
N ILE A 133 -7.68 -13.81 -14.09
CA ILE A 133 -6.34 -13.28 -14.27
C ILE A 133 -5.96 -12.64 -12.93
N LEU A 134 -4.87 -13.11 -12.34
CA LEU A 134 -4.33 -12.56 -11.10
C LEU A 134 -3.07 -11.77 -11.44
N ALA A 135 -3.00 -10.53 -10.99
CA ALA A 135 -1.82 -9.68 -11.04
C ALA A 135 -1.39 -9.35 -9.60
N GLY A 136 -0.10 -9.18 -9.40
CA GLY A 136 0.49 -8.92 -8.09
C GLY A 136 1.93 -9.40 -8.03
N ASP A 137 2.58 -9.06 -6.93
CA ASP A 137 3.97 -9.42 -6.67
C ASP A 137 4.11 -10.14 -5.33
N HIS A 138 4.33 -11.46 -5.41
CA HIS A 138 4.53 -12.34 -4.26
C HIS A 138 5.86 -12.11 -3.51
N LEU A 139 6.73 -11.22 -4.02
CA LEU A 139 7.97 -10.80 -3.36
C LEU A 139 7.82 -9.43 -2.67
N GLN A 140 6.63 -8.83 -2.71
CA GLN A 140 6.25 -7.67 -1.89
C GLN A 140 5.34 -8.10 -0.72
N LEU A 141 4.76 -7.14 0.00
CA LEU A 141 4.06 -7.39 1.27
C LEU A 141 2.87 -8.37 1.11
N PRO A 142 2.73 -9.35 2.01
CA PRO A 142 1.56 -10.22 2.09
C PRO A 142 0.36 -9.49 2.73
N PRO A 143 -0.84 -10.09 2.74
CA PRO A 143 -1.97 -9.57 3.52
C PRO A 143 -1.63 -9.44 5.01
N THR A 144 -2.08 -8.36 5.64
CA THR A 144 -1.89 -8.15 7.08
C THR A 144 -2.81 -9.08 7.89
N VAL A 145 -2.21 -10.02 8.63
CA VAL A 145 -2.93 -10.93 9.55
C VAL A 145 -2.59 -10.54 10.98
N LYS A 146 -3.58 -10.08 11.75
CA LYS A 146 -3.40 -9.63 13.14
C LYS A 146 -3.29 -10.76 14.16
N THR A 147 -3.77 -11.95 13.80
CA THR A 147 -3.69 -13.12 14.66
C THR A 147 -2.30 -13.72 14.54
N PRO A 148 -1.58 -13.98 15.66
CA PRO A 148 -0.29 -14.64 15.60
C PRO A 148 -0.44 -15.98 14.87
N VAL A 149 0.46 -16.26 13.92
CA VAL A 149 0.57 -17.60 13.35
C VAL A 149 0.93 -18.50 14.53
N ALA A 150 0.00 -19.38 14.93
CA ALA A 150 0.31 -20.37 15.96
C ALA A 150 1.56 -21.12 15.50
N SER A 151 2.61 -21.14 16.34
CA SER A 151 3.80 -21.93 16.10
C SER A 151 3.37 -23.31 15.59
N PRO A 152 4.03 -23.89 14.57
CA PRO A 152 3.66 -25.18 14.03
C PRO A 152 4.05 -26.26 15.05
N ASP A 153 3.31 -26.33 16.15
CA ASP A 153 3.34 -27.46 17.04
C ASP A 153 2.79 -28.64 16.25
N LYS A 154 3.74 -29.43 15.76
CA LYS A 154 3.54 -30.77 15.22
C LYS A 154 2.50 -31.51 16.06
N LYS A 155 1.24 -31.60 15.61
CA LYS A 155 0.40 -32.80 15.77
C LYS A 155 -1.00 -32.70 15.15
N LYS A 156 -1.32 -33.84 14.51
CA LYS A 156 -2.62 -34.40 14.13
C LYS A 156 -3.32 -33.75 12.94
N SER A 157 -2.95 -34.26 11.76
CA SER A 157 -3.89 -34.48 10.66
C SER A 157 -5.17 -35.15 11.18
N SER A 158 -6.26 -34.38 11.33
CA SER A 158 -7.59 -34.96 11.38
C SER A 158 -8.00 -35.34 9.96
N LYS A 159 -8.47 -36.58 9.80
CA LYS A 159 -9.15 -37.04 8.60
C LYS A 159 -10.36 -36.15 8.32
N ASP A 160 -10.52 -35.76 7.05
CA ASP A 160 -11.69 -35.12 6.45
C ASP A 160 -12.15 -33.79 7.10
N GLY A 161 -11.38 -32.72 6.87
CA GLY A 161 -11.77 -31.34 7.15
C GLY A 161 -10.63 -30.34 6.92
N LEU A 162 -10.94 -29.06 6.63
CA LEU A 162 -9.93 -27.99 6.56
C LEU A 162 -9.14 -27.96 7.87
N SER A 163 -7.81 -28.10 7.77
CA SER A 163 -6.91 -28.11 8.91
C SER A 163 -7.00 -26.81 9.70
N LEU A 164 -7.04 -26.89 11.04
CA LEU A 164 -6.87 -25.75 11.95
C LEU A 164 -5.46 -25.10 11.87
N THR A 165 -4.58 -25.64 11.02
CA THR A 165 -3.27 -25.08 10.69
C THR A 165 -3.30 -24.17 9.45
N THR A 166 -4.45 -23.55 9.15
CA THR A 166 -4.59 -22.71 7.94
C THR A 166 -3.79 -21.43 8.11
N ASP A 167 -2.69 -21.33 7.37
CA ASP A 167 -1.89 -20.13 7.28
C ASP A 167 -2.62 -19.08 6.43
N LEU A 168 -3.14 -18.04 7.10
CA LEU A 168 -3.82 -16.93 6.43
C LEU A 168 -2.86 -16.02 5.66
N THR A 169 -1.53 -16.18 5.84
CA THR A 169 -0.51 -15.42 5.11
C THR A 169 -0.21 -16.02 3.73
N THR A 170 -0.56 -17.29 3.50
CA THR A 170 -0.49 -17.90 2.17
C THR A 170 -1.59 -17.33 1.28
N THR A 171 -1.19 -16.55 0.27
CA THR A 171 -2.15 -15.96 -0.69
C THR A 171 -2.61 -16.99 -1.71
N LEU A 172 -3.73 -16.69 -2.39
CA LEU A 172 -4.16 -17.49 -3.55
C LEU A 172 -3.06 -17.55 -4.62
N PHE A 173 -2.34 -16.44 -4.80
CA PHE A 173 -1.25 -16.33 -5.76
C PHE A 173 -0.11 -17.29 -5.42
N ASP A 174 0.37 -17.27 -4.17
CA ASP A 174 1.41 -18.19 -3.68
C ASP A 174 0.97 -19.65 -3.80
N ARG A 175 -0.28 -19.95 -3.43
CA ARG A 175 -0.83 -21.31 -3.52
C ARG A 175 -0.86 -21.83 -4.96
N LEU A 176 -1.27 -20.99 -5.92
CA LEU A 176 -1.29 -21.38 -7.33
C LEU A 176 0.11 -21.57 -7.90
N LEU A 177 1.08 -20.74 -7.51
CA LEU A 177 2.49 -20.93 -7.89
C LEU A 177 3.06 -22.25 -7.35
N GLY A 178 2.64 -22.70 -6.16
CA GLY A 178 3.06 -23.98 -5.59
C GLY A 178 2.33 -25.21 -6.17
N MET A 179 1.12 -25.04 -6.70
CA MET A 179 0.31 -26.15 -7.23
C MET A 179 0.56 -26.47 -8.70
N TYR A 180 0.94 -25.47 -9.49
CA TYR A 180 1.03 -25.59 -10.95
C TYR A 180 2.44 -25.30 -11.46
N ASP A 181 2.71 -25.79 -12.66
CA ASP A 181 3.93 -25.44 -13.40
C ASP A 181 3.93 -23.95 -13.73
N THR A 182 4.79 -23.19 -13.03
CA THR A 182 4.82 -21.73 -13.12
C THR A 182 5.11 -21.21 -14.53
N GLU A 183 5.84 -21.96 -15.37
CA GLU A 183 6.14 -21.55 -16.75
C GLU A 183 4.89 -21.49 -17.64
N LYS A 184 3.83 -22.20 -17.26
CA LYS A 184 2.56 -22.26 -17.99
C LYS A 184 1.55 -21.21 -17.54
N ILE A 185 1.62 -20.76 -16.29
CA ILE A 185 0.61 -19.90 -15.67
C ILE A 185 1.12 -18.53 -15.25
N LYS A 186 2.44 -18.33 -15.14
CA LYS A 186 3.08 -17.09 -14.69
C LYS A 186 3.74 -16.38 -15.87
N ARG A 187 3.55 -15.06 -15.93
CA ARG A 187 4.34 -14.16 -16.77
C ARG A 187 4.82 -13.01 -15.91
N MET A 188 6.13 -12.80 -15.93
CA MET A 188 6.79 -11.71 -15.21
C MET A 188 7.02 -10.55 -16.18
N LEU A 189 6.62 -9.34 -15.77
CA LEU A 189 7.01 -8.13 -16.47
C LEU A 189 8.45 -7.80 -16.11
N VAL A 190 9.27 -7.58 -17.13
CA VAL A 190 10.74 -7.50 -16.99
C VAL A 190 11.24 -6.05 -17.01
N VAL A 191 10.65 -5.19 -17.84
CA VAL A 191 11.06 -3.78 -17.95
C VAL A 191 10.36 -2.95 -16.89
N GLN A 192 11.13 -2.20 -16.11
CA GLN A 192 10.63 -1.27 -15.09
C GLN A 192 10.88 0.18 -15.52
N TYR A 193 9.95 1.07 -15.16
CA TYR A 193 9.90 2.48 -15.59
C TYR A 193 9.89 3.46 -14.42
N ARG A 194 10.41 3.05 -13.26
CA ARG A 194 10.42 3.85 -12.02
C ARG A 194 11.82 4.24 -11.60
N MET A 195 12.65 3.24 -11.32
CA MET A 195 13.87 3.38 -10.55
C MET A 195 15.07 3.65 -11.45
N HIS A 196 16.00 4.46 -10.96
CA HIS A 196 17.38 4.47 -11.45
C HIS A 196 17.95 3.05 -11.43
N GLN A 197 18.77 2.68 -12.41
CA GLN A 197 19.31 1.32 -12.54
C GLN A 197 20.00 0.86 -11.24
N LYS A 198 20.85 1.71 -10.67
CA LYS A 198 21.55 1.47 -9.39
C LYS A 198 20.61 1.16 -8.22
N ILE A 199 19.46 1.83 -8.11
CA ILE A 199 18.46 1.55 -7.06
C ILE A 199 17.82 0.16 -7.30
N MET A 200 17.54 -0.18 -8.56
CA MET A 200 16.92 -1.45 -8.96
C MET A 200 17.83 -2.67 -8.77
N GLU A 201 19.14 -2.52 -8.97
CA GLU A 201 20.11 -3.61 -9.11
C GLU A 201 20.04 -4.65 -7.98
N PHE A 202 20.09 -4.20 -6.72
CA PHE A 202 20.07 -5.10 -5.58
C PHE A 202 18.78 -5.94 -5.52
N SER A 203 17.62 -5.27 -5.64
CA SER A 203 16.32 -5.95 -5.62
C SER A 203 16.20 -6.93 -6.79
N SER A 204 16.61 -6.51 -8.00
CA SER A 204 16.62 -7.38 -9.19
C SER A 204 17.40 -8.67 -8.95
N LYS A 205 18.65 -8.54 -8.46
CA LYS A 205 19.56 -9.65 -8.22
C LYS A 205 19.04 -10.61 -7.15
N GLU A 206 18.63 -10.10 -6.00
CA GLU A 206 18.32 -10.92 -4.82
C GLU A 206 16.91 -11.50 -4.80
N LEU A 207 15.96 -10.84 -5.46
CA LEU A 207 14.54 -11.22 -5.40
C LEU A 207 13.99 -11.68 -6.74
N TYR A 208 14.52 -11.14 -7.84
CA TYR A 208 13.93 -11.29 -9.18
C TYR A 208 14.86 -12.00 -10.15
N GLU A 209 15.80 -12.81 -9.64
CA GLU A 209 16.74 -13.63 -10.44
C GLU A 209 17.54 -12.80 -11.46
N ASN A 210 17.82 -11.54 -11.12
CA ASN A 210 18.46 -10.56 -11.98
C ASN A 210 17.75 -10.33 -13.33
N LYS A 211 16.44 -10.53 -13.39
CA LYS A 211 15.66 -10.40 -14.63
C LYS A 211 15.16 -8.99 -14.90
N LEU A 212 15.08 -8.11 -13.91
CA LEU A 212 14.54 -6.75 -14.13
C LEU A 212 15.51 -5.91 -14.96
N VAL A 213 14.95 -5.12 -15.88
CA VAL A 213 15.68 -4.20 -16.75
C VAL A 213 15.12 -2.80 -16.58
N ALA A 214 15.98 -1.83 -16.29
CA ALA A 214 15.59 -0.42 -16.27
C ALA A 214 15.37 0.07 -17.70
N ASP A 215 14.22 0.67 -17.97
CA ASP A 215 13.98 1.35 -19.24
C ASP A 215 14.96 2.52 -19.43
N GLN A 216 15.33 2.83 -20.67
CA GLN A 216 16.23 3.93 -21.00
C GLN A 216 15.78 5.28 -20.39
N SER A 217 14.46 5.49 -20.25
CA SER A 217 13.90 6.71 -19.67
C SER A 217 14.22 6.92 -18.19
N VAL A 218 14.58 5.86 -17.46
CA VAL A 218 14.86 5.91 -16.01
C VAL A 218 16.23 5.34 -15.66
N ALA A 219 16.91 4.64 -16.56
CA ALA A 219 18.13 3.90 -16.22
C ALA A 219 19.22 4.77 -15.55
N SER A 220 19.35 6.04 -15.96
CA SER A 220 20.38 6.96 -15.47
C SER A 220 19.82 8.26 -14.87
N HIS A 221 18.52 8.30 -14.57
CA HIS A 221 17.87 9.55 -14.13
C HIS A 221 18.18 9.91 -12.68
N VAL A 222 18.58 11.15 -12.42
CA VAL A 222 18.94 11.66 -11.08
C VAL A 222 18.07 12.85 -10.71
N LEU A 223 18.14 13.34 -9.47
CA LEU A 223 17.25 14.44 -9.03
C LEU A 223 17.57 15.75 -9.76
N SER A 224 18.83 16.02 -10.06
CA SER A 224 19.26 17.22 -10.80
C SER A 224 18.76 17.30 -12.25
N ASP A 225 18.23 16.20 -12.81
CA ASP A 225 17.53 16.23 -14.10
C ASP A 225 16.12 16.84 -14.00
N LEU A 226 15.57 17.01 -12.79
CA LEU A 226 14.28 17.65 -12.60
C LEU A 226 14.40 19.17 -12.81
N PRO A 227 13.34 19.83 -13.32
CA PRO A 227 13.31 21.28 -13.42
C PRO A 227 13.55 21.93 -12.06
N ASP A 228 14.34 23.01 -12.06
CA ASP A 228 14.60 23.85 -10.88
C ASP A 228 15.32 23.16 -9.71
N VAL A 229 15.89 21.97 -9.93
CA VAL A 229 16.77 21.27 -8.97
C VAL A 229 18.24 21.52 -9.32
N SER A 230 19.00 22.00 -8.35
CA SER A 230 20.43 22.29 -8.49
C SER A 230 21.27 21.01 -8.41
N HIS A 231 22.40 21.00 -9.12
CA HIS A 231 23.42 19.96 -8.97
C HIS A 231 24.10 20.07 -7.60
N SER A 232 24.15 18.95 -6.88
CA SER A 232 24.82 18.79 -5.59
C SER A 232 25.24 17.33 -5.40
N ASP A 233 26.07 17.09 -4.38
CA ASP A 233 26.45 15.73 -3.99
C ASP A 233 25.22 14.86 -3.61
N ASP A 234 24.10 15.47 -3.22
CA ASP A 234 22.84 14.78 -2.95
C ASP A 234 22.03 14.50 -4.23
N THR A 235 21.90 15.50 -5.09
CA THR A 235 20.95 15.44 -6.21
C THR A 235 21.48 14.67 -7.42
N ASP A 236 22.81 14.55 -7.54
CA ASP A 236 23.48 13.79 -8.59
C ASP A 236 23.70 12.30 -8.20
N MET A 237 23.49 11.95 -6.93
CA MET A 237 23.68 10.58 -6.44
C MET A 237 22.35 9.82 -6.34
N PRO A 238 22.19 8.66 -6.98
CA PRO A 238 20.93 7.90 -6.92
C PRO A 238 20.79 7.06 -5.64
N VAL A 239 21.90 6.72 -4.97
CA VAL A 239 21.91 5.92 -3.74
C VAL A 239 22.94 6.49 -2.77
N VAL A 240 22.48 6.91 -1.59
CA VAL A 240 23.28 7.43 -0.49
C VAL A 240 23.09 6.54 0.73
N LEU A 241 24.17 6.24 1.44
CA LEU A 241 24.15 5.57 2.74
C LEU A 241 24.72 6.52 3.78
N ILE A 242 23.92 6.89 4.78
CA ILE A 242 24.37 7.60 5.97
C ILE A 242 24.50 6.57 7.10
N ASP A 243 25.72 6.13 7.35
CA ASP A 243 26.02 5.17 8.40
C ASP A 243 26.14 5.87 9.75
N THR A 244 25.45 5.33 10.76
CA THR A 244 25.43 5.83 12.14
C THR A 244 26.25 4.97 13.10
N SER A 245 26.88 3.88 12.63
CA SER A 245 27.62 2.94 13.47
C SER A 245 28.88 3.56 14.09
N ASP A 246 29.39 4.65 13.52
CA ASP A 246 30.57 5.39 13.94
C ASP A 246 30.40 6.17 15.26
N THR A 247 29.16 6.56 15.58
CA THR A 247 28.92 7.47 16.72
C THR A 247 28.89 6.79 18.09
N GLY A 248 28.39 5.56 18.17
CA GLY A 248 27.95 4.97 19.44
C GLY A 248 26.82 5.75 20.15
N LEU A 249 26.20 6.74 19.50
CA LEU A 249 25.17 7.62 20.07
C LEU A 249 23.76 7.34 19.54
N GLY A 250 23.65 6.57 18.46
CA GLY A 250 22.36 6.24 17.82
C GLY A 250 21.60 5.09 18.46
N HIS A 251 21.63 4.89 19.78
CA HIS A 251 20.90 3.77 20.39
C HIS A 251 19.39 3.92 20.22
N GLU A 252 18.73 2.83 19.83
CA GLU A 252 17.27 2.78 19.71
C GLU A 252 16.57 2.94 21.07
N ILE A 253 15.46 3.69 21.08
CA ILE A 253 14.56 3.80 22.22
C ILE A 253 13.27 3.00 21.99
N GLU A 254 12.66 2.53 23.07
CA GLU A 254 11.39 1.79 23.05
C GLU A 254 10.21 2.70 23.38
N ASP A 255 9.07 2.47 22.76
CA ASP A 255 7.82 3.10 23.18
C ASP A 255 7.33 2.52 24.53
N GLU A 256 6.81 3.38 25.42
CA GLU A 256 6.16 3.01 26.68
C GLU A 256 4.72 2.55 26.41
N ALA A 257 4.55 1.51 25.60
CA ALA A 257 3.22 1.02 25.23
C ALA A 257 2.41 0.64 26.48
N GLN A 258 1.29 1.34 26.71
CA GLN A 258 0.26 0.90 27.64
C GLN A 258 -0.55 -0.23 26.98
N ASP A 259 -0.76 -1.33 27.69
CA ASP A 259 -1.54 -2.53 27.27
C ASP A 259 -0.90 -3.52 26.27
N GLY A 260 0.20 -4.16 26.65
CA GLY A 260 0.52 -5.54 26.21
C GLY A 260 0.73 -5.78 24.70
N GLY A 261 0.79 -4.74 23.88
CA GLY A 261 1.13 -4.81 22.46
C GLY A 261 2.64 -4.99 22.22
N GLU A 262 3.02 -5.33 20.99
CA GLU A 262 4.43 -5.31 20.58
C GLU A 262 4.97 -3.88 20.65
N LYS A 263 6.07 -3.70 21.38
CA LYS A 263 6.71 -2.40 21.53
C LYS A 263 7.33 -1.96 20.20
N SER A 264 7.03 -0.73 19.78
CA SER A 264 7.72 -0.10 18.64
C SER A 264 9.03 0.55 19.09
N ARG A 265 9.89 0.91 18.12
CA ARG A 265 11.20 1.54 18.33
C ARG A 265 11.31 2.88 17.61
N ALA A 266 12.19 3.73 18.10
CA ALA A 266 12.61 4.97 17.45
C ALA A 266 14.10 5.22 17.67
N ASN A 267 14.69 6.08 16.86
CA ASN A 267 16.08 6.48 16.93
C ASN A 267 16.17 7.98 16.57
N GLU A 268 16.41 8.81 17.58
CA GLU A 268 16.43 10.28 17.43
C GLU A 268 17.61 10.75 16.56
N LEU A 269 18.76 10.05 16.57
CA LEU A 269 19.87 10.39 15.67
C LEU A 269 19.46 10.22 14.20
N GLU A 270 18.78 9.12 13.87
CA GLU A 270 18.29 8.91 12.50
C GLU A 270 17.20 9.94 12.11
N VAL A 271 16.40 10.41 13.07
CA VAL A 271 15.44 11.50 12.85
C VAL A 271 16.17 12.78 12.47
N ASP A 272 17.18 13.18 13.24
CA ASP A 272 17.97 14.39 12.98
C ASP A 272 18.69 14.33 11.63
N LEU A 273 19.27 13.18 11.28
CA LEU A 273 19.91 12.97 9.98
C LEU A 273 18.89 13.02 8.83
N ALA A 274 17.71 12.43 9.00
CA ALA A 274 16.64 12.53 8.02
C ALA A 274 16.18 13.99 7.81
N VAL A 275 16.06 14.77 8.89
CA VAL A 275 15.73 16.21 8.83
C VAL A 275 16.79 16.98 8.06
N LYS A 276 18.07 16.76 8.36
CA LYS A 276 19.19 17.42 7.65
C LYS A 276 19.19 17.08 6.17
N HIS A 277 19.04 15.80 5.81
CA HIS A 277 19.03 15.36 4.42
C HIS A 277 17.84 15.93 3.65
N VAL A 278 16.65 15.90 4.24
CA VAL A 278 15.45 16.54 3.66
C VAL A 278 15.68 18.03 3.45
N GLN A 279 16.20 18.74 4.44
CA GLN A 279 16.49 20.18 4.33
C GLN A 279 17.49 20.47 3.21
N SER A 280 18.51 19.62 3.02
CA SER A 280 19.49 19.72 1.92
C SER A 280 18.78 19.64 0.56
N LEU A 281 17.99 18.58 0.34
CA LEU A 281 17.25 18.38 -0.91
C LEU A 281 16.28 19.53 -1.22
N LEU A 282 15.62 20.09 -0.19
CA LEU A 282 14.74 21.25 -0.35
C LEU A 282 15.52 22.52 -0.71
N ASN A 283 16.71 22.72 -0.12
CA ASN A 283 17.57 23.86 -0.43
C ASN A 283 18.09 23.80 -1.87
N ASP A 284 18.30 22.58 -2.39
CA ASP A 284 18.66 22.35 -3.78
C ASP A 284 17.49 22.52 -4.75
N GLY A 285 16.27 22.78 -4.26
CA GLY A 285 15.10 23.11 -5.08
C GLY A 285 14.09 21.98 -5.25
N LEU A 286 14.29 20.81 -4.61
CA LEU A 286 13.32 19.72 -4.70
C LEU A 286 12.00 20.11 -3.99
N GLU A 287 10.86 19.84 -4.62
CA GLU A 287 9.56 20.09 -3.99
C GLU A 287 9.24 19.08 -2.87
N GLN A 288 8.57 19.54 -1.82
CA GLN A 288 8.18 18.69 -0.68
C GLN A 288 7.36 17.46 -1.11
N GLU A 289 6.50 17.61 -2.13
CA GLU A 289 5.63 16.53 -2.64
C GLU A 289 6.42 15.42 -3.33
N HIS A 290 7.65 15.70 -3.77
CA HIS A 290 8.55 14.73 -4.39
C HIS A 290 9.36 13.92 -3.37
N ILE A 291 9.24 14.23 -2.07
CA ILE A 291 9.98 13.58 -1.00
C ILE A 291 9.06 12.66 -0.18
N GLY A 292 9.55 11.46 0.11
CA GLY A 292 8.95 10.57 1.10
C GLY A 292 9.96 10.13 2.16
N VAL A 293 9.55 10.10 3.42
CA VAL A 293 10.33 9.54 4.52
C VAL A 293 9.66 8.27 5.02
N ILE A 294 10.33 7.15 4.83
CA ILE A 294 9.83 5.82 5.14
C ILE A 294 10.62 5.27 6.32
N THR A 295 9.91 4.65 7.25
CA THR A 295 10.55 3.87 8.31
C THR A 295 9.77 2.60 8.57
N PRO A 296 10.40 1.52 9.01
CA PRO A 296 9.69 0.30 9.33
C PRO A 296 8.83 0.44 10.62
N TYR A 297 9.16 1.37 11.53
CA TYR A 297 8.60 1.46 12.89
C TYR A 297 7.59 2.60 13.07
N ALA A 298 6.41 2.31 13.64
CA ALA A 298 5.37 3.32 13.88
C ALA A 298 5.78 4.42 14.88
N TYR A 299 6.58 4.07 15.89
CA TYR A 299 7.09 5.04 16.86
C TYR A 299 8.08 6.02 16.20
N GLN A 300 8.96 5.54 15.31
CA GLN A 300 9.82 6.41 14.49
C GLN A 300 9.00 7.36 13.60
N VAL A 301 7.89 6.90 13.01
CA VAL A 301 6.97 7.79 12.26
C VAL A 301 6.49 8.96 13.12
N THR A 302 6.12 8.71 14.39
CA THR A 302 5.68 9.77 15.31
C THR A 302 6.76 10.82 15.52
N HIS A 303 8.01 10.40 15.72
CA HIS A 303 9.14 11.32 15.91
C HIS A 303 9.48 12.12 14.64
N LEU A 304 9.49 11.46 13.48
CA LEU A 304 9.68 12.13 12.19
C LEU A 304 8.57 13.15 11.91
N ILE A 305 7.31 12.80 12.18
CA ILE A 305 6.18 13.74 12.04
C ILE A 305 6.36 14.93 12.99
N ARG A 306 6.74 14.70 14.25
CA ARG A 306 7.00 15.77 15.22
C ARG A 306 8.09 16.72 14.72
N ALA A 307 9.16 16.19 14.12
CA ALA A 307 10.30 16.98 13.67
C ALA A 307 10.02 17.76 12.38
N MET A 308 9.27 17.19 11.43
CA MET A 308 9.16 17.73 10.06
C MET A 308 7.83 18.39 9.72
N ARG A 309 6.71 17.96 10.33
CA ARG A 309 5.36 18.29 9.82
C ARG A 309 5.01 19.78 9.90
N GLU A 310 5.54 20.49 10.90
CA GLU A 310 5.31 21.93 11.05
C GLU A 310 5.98 22.74 9.93
N GLN A 311 7.18 22.35 9.51
CA GLN A 311 7.97 23.07 8.50
C GLN A 311 7.63 22.60 7.08
N TRP A 312 7.41 21.29 6.89
CA TRP A 312 7.21 20.66 5.58
C TRP A 312 5.96 19.76 5.56
N PRO A 313 4.76 20.36 5.58
CA PRO A 313 3.51 19.61 5.72
C PRO A 313 3.23 18.68 4.53
N ALA A 314 3.76 18.98 3.34
CA ALA A 314 3.53 18.22 2.12
C ALA A 314 4.44 16.98 1.97
N ILE A 315 5.47 16.84 2.82
CA ILE A 315 6.31 15.65 2.83
C ILE A 315 5.52 14.47 3.37
N GLU A 316 5.57 13.37 2.63
CA GLU A 316 4.86 12.16 2.98
C GLU A 316 5.72 11.31 3.92
N ILE A 317 5.24 11.08 5.15
CA ILE A 317 5.94 10.33 6.19
C ILE A 317 5.06 9.16 6.60
N GLY A 318 5.60 7.94 6.58
CA GLY A 318 4.82 6.76 6.92
C GLY A 318 5.64 5.50 7.12
N THR A 319 4.94 4.44 7.55
CA THR A 319 5.55 3.12 7.61
C THR A 319 5.72 2.52 6.22
N VAL A 320 6.59 1.52 6.07
CA VAL A 320 6.74 0.78 4.81
C VAL A 320 5.38 0.26 4.30
N ASP A 321 4.60 -0.37 5.17
CA ASP A 321 3.25 -0.87 4.88
C ASP A 321 2.30 0.27 4.46
N GLY A 322 2.42 1.45 5.09
CA GLY A 322 1.64 2.64 4.72
C GLY A 322 2.00 3.22 3.35
N PHE A 323 3.23 3.02 2.89
CA PHE A 323 3.77 3.52 1.61
C PHE A 323 3.56 2.56 0.43
N GLN A 324 2.90 1.43 0.64
CA GLN A 324 2.65 0.44 -0.41
C GLN A 324 1.86 1.05 -1.58
N GLY A 325 2.30 0.72 -2.80
CA GLY A 325 1.70 1.24 -4.04
C GLY A 325 2.00 2.72 -4.34
N ARG A 326 2.75 3.41 -3.46
CA ARG A 326 3.19 4.80 -3.66
C ARG A 326 4.62 4.83 -4.19
N GLU A 327 5.03 5.97 -4.71
CA GLU A 327 6.38 6.25 -5.22
C GLU A 327 6.69 7.75 -5.10
N LYS A 328 7.97 8.10 -5.00
CA LYS A 328 8.46 9.48 -4.86
C LYS A 328 9.76 9.66 -5.63
N GLU A 329 10.10 10.90 -6.00
CA GLU A 329 11.38 11.16 -6.67
C GLU A 329 12.55 10.84 -5.73
N ALA A 330 12.44 11.26 -4.47
CA ALA A 330 13.38 10.96 -3.40
C ALA A 330 12.71 10.20 -2.24
N ILE A 331 13.35 9.13 -1.76
CA ILE A 331 12.98 8.41 -0.54
C ILE A 331 14.12 8.43 0.45
N ILE A 332 13.83 8.85 1.68
CA ILE A 332 14.72 8.72 2.84
C ILE A 332 14.21 7.55 3.69
N LEU A 333 15.05 6.57 3.94
CA LEU A 333 14.72 5.34 4.66
C LEU A 333 15.50 5.25 5.97
N SER A 334 14.81 5.42 7.10
CA SER A 334 15.36 5.24 8.45
C SER A 334 15.07 3.83 8.96
N LEU A 335 16.13 3.04 9.22
CA LEU A 335 16.02 1.62 9.62
C LEU A 335 15.93 1.41 11.13
N VAL A 336 16.23 2.43 11.94
CA VAL A 336 16.03 2.53 13.40
C VAL A 336 16.93 1.64 14.25
N ARG A 337 17.19 0.41 13.83
CA ARG A 337 17.85 -0.61 14.68
C ARG A 337 19.34 -0.36 14.81
N SER A 338 19.74 -0.14 16.06
CA SER A 338 21.08 0.13 16.55
C SER A 338 21.15 -0.32 18.02
N ASN A 339 21.73 -1.51 18.26
CA ASN A 339 21.83 -2.12 19.57
C ASN A 339 23.01 -3.09 19.67
N ASP A 340 23.50 -3.31 20.89
CA ASP A 340 24.69 -4.13 21.15
C ASP A 340 24.44 -5.62 20.88
N GLU A 341 23.18 -6.07 20.91
CA GLU A 341 22.82 -7.47 20.66
C GLU A 341 22.74 -7.84 19.16
N GLY A 342 22.82 -6.86 18.25
CA GLY A 342 22.66 -7.08 16.80
C GLY A 342 21.23 -7.54 16.43
N GLN A 343 20.23 -7.13 17.19
CA GLN A 343 18.83 -7.46 16.94
C GLN A 343 18.24 -6.53 15.88
N VAL A 344 17.72 -7.13 14.81
CA VAL A 344 17.10 -6.39 13.71
C VAL A 344 15.57 -6.43 13.74
N GLY A 345 14.98 -7.34 14.53
CA GLY A 345 13.53 -7.50 14.67
C GLY A 345 12.85 -7.72 13.32
N PHE A 346 11.80 -6.97 13.02
CA PHE A 346 10.98 -7.15 11.82
C PHE A 346 11.64 -6.66 10.52
N LEU A 347 12.81 -6.03 10.59
CA LEU A 347 13.66 -5.81 9.41
C LEU A 347 14.10 -7.13 8.75
N ALA A 348 14.05 -8.25 9.48
CA ALA A 348 14.34 -9.58 8.92
C ALA A 348 13.35 -9.99 7.81
N GLU A 349 12.20 -9.33 7.67
CA GLU A 349 11.25 -9.65 6.61
C GLU A 349 11.64 -9.01 5.27
N LYS A 350 12.28 -9.80 4.40
CA LYS A 350 12.76 -9.35 3.08
C LYS A 350 11.72 -8.67 2.19
N ARG A 351 10.43 -9.05 2.28
CA ARG A 351 9.36 -8.48 1.44
C ARG A 351 9.06 -7.02 1.83
N ARG A 352 9.10 -6.70 3.13
CA ARG A 352 8.96 -5.33 3.62
C ARG A 352 10.15 -4.48 3.18
N LEU A 353 11.38 -4.99 3.32
CA LEU A 353 12.56 -4.30 2.79
C LEU A 353 12.49 -4.09 1.28
N ASN A 354 12.05 -5.09 0.52
CA ASN A 354 11.83 -4.96 -0.92
C ASN A 354 10.90 -3.79 -1.26
N VAL A 355 9.77 -3.68 -0.56
CA VAL A 355 8.87 -2.54 -0.73
C VAL A 355 9.63 -1.24 -0.47
N ALA A 356 10.29 -1.10 0.69
CA ALA A 356 11.02 0.13 1.04
C ALA A 356 12.07 0.55 0.00
N MET A 357 12.90 -0.39 -0.47
CA MET A 357 13.96 -0.14 -1.46
C MET A 357 13.44 0.26 -2.85
N THR A 358 12.20 -0.09 -3.18
CA THR A 358 11.63 0.06 -4.55
C THR A 358 10.58 1.17 -4.67
N ARG A 359 10.47 2.02 -3.64
CA ARG A 359 9.64 3.23 -3.66
C ARG A 359 10.28 4.45 -4.35
N PRO A 360 11.60 4.68 -4.29
CA PRO A 360 12.20 5.85 -4.94
C PRO A 360 12.25 5.70 -6.45
N LYS A 361 12.22 6.83 -7.15
CA LYS A 361 12.48 6.91 -8.59
C LYS A 361 13.93 7.24 -8.86
N ARG A 362 14.41 8.39 -8.34
CA ARG A 362 15.72 8.97 -8.69
C ARG A 362 16.73 8.85 -7.55
N HIS A 363 16.29 8.95 -6.30
CA HIS A 363 17.20 9.01 -5.15
C HIS A 363 16.70 8.19 -3.96
N LEU A 364 17.56 7.31 -3.45
CA LEU A 364 17.38 6.55 -2.22
C LEU A 364 18.46 6.93 -1.21
N CYS A 365 18.07 7.54 -0.09
CA CYS A 365 18.96 7.74 1.05
C CYS A 365 18.61 6.72 2.15
N VAL A 366 19.56 5.89 2.56
CA VAL A 366 19.40 4.94 3.66
C VAL A 366 20.16 5.45 4.88
N ILE A 367 19.49 5.51 6.03
CA ILE A 367 20.07 5.92 7.31
C ILE A 367 19.98 4.72 8.26
N CYS A 368 21.12 4.21 8.71
CA CYS A 368 21.15 3.03 9.58
C CYS A 368 22.49 2.84 10.31
N ASP A 369 22.49 1.98 11.33
CA ASP A 369 23.70 1.39 11.93
C ASP A 369 24.08 0.12 11.14
N THR A 370 25.09 0.21 10.27
CA THR A 370 25.49 -0.94 9.44
C THR A 370 26.05 -2.10 10.26
N GLU A 371 26.69 -1.86 11.42
CA GLU A 371 27.23 -2.93 12.27
C GLU A 371 26.12 -3.75 12.94
N THR A 372 25.05 -3.10 13.40
CA THR A 372 23.87 -3.78 13.93
C THR A 372 23.18 -4.60 12.83
N LEU A 373 22.98 -4.02 11.64
CA LEU A 373 22.21 -4.65 10.57
C LEU A 373 22.98 -5.74 9.80
N SER A 374 24.29 -5.63 9.66
CA SER A 374 25.16 -6.66 9.07
C SER A 374 25.36 -7.87 10.00
N GLY A 375 24.95 -7.75 11.27
CA GLY A 375 25.08 -8.78 12.28
C GLY A 375 26.50 -8.92 12.83
N VAL A 376 27.36 -7.91 12.64
CA VAL A 376 28.74 -7.87 13.17
C VAL A 376 28.72 -7.94 14.70
N LYS A 377 27.75 -7.29 15.34
CA LYS A 377 27.55 -7.31 16.80
C LYS A 377 26.93 -8.62 17.34
N SER A 378 26.40 -9.48 16.46
CA SER A 378 25.64 -10.66 16.90
C SER A 378 26.52 -11.88 17.17
N THR A 379 26.44 -12.42 18.38
CA THR A 379 27.11 -13.68 18.77
C THR A 379 26.44 -14.94 18.19
N LYS A 380 25.22 -14.81 17.63
CA LYS A 380 24.52 -15.89 16.92
C LYS A 380 24.32 -15.45 15.47
N LYS A 381 24.68 -16.28 14.49
CA LYS A 381 24.30 -16.03 13.09
C LYS A 381 22.77 -15.93 13.03
N ASN A 382 22.24 -14.72 12.89
CA ASN A 382 20.81 -14.52 12.70
C ASN A 382 20.48 -14.95 11.26
N THR A 383 19.99 -16.18 11.10
CA THR A 383 19.71 -16.76 9.77
C THR A 383 18.24 -16.60 9.35
N MET A 384 17.42 -15.85 10.10
CA MET A 384 15.98 -15.76 9.87
C MET A 384 15.62 -15.17 8.50
N ASP A 385 16.46 -14.32 7.92
CA ASP A 385 16.25 -13.66 6.63
C ASP A 385 17.05 -14.29 5.47
N GLY A 386 17.76 -15.39 5.72
CA GLY A 386 18.69 -15.99 4.74
C GLY A 386 19.90 -15.11 4.41
N GLY A 387 20.27 -14.15 5.28
CA GLY A 387 21.36 -13.21 5.09
C GLY A 387 21.07 -12.07 4.10
N PHE A 388 19.80 -11.85 3.77
CA PHE A 388 19.36 -10.83 2.82
C PHE A 388 19.76 -9.43 3.25
N LEU A 389 19.46 -9.07 4.51
CA LEU A 389 19.77 -7.75 5.07
C LEU A 389 21.28 -7.50 5.09
N ARG A 390 22.06 -8.51 5.50
CA ARG A 390 23.53 -8.42 5.46
C ARG A 390 24.04 -8.16 4.05
N ARG A 391 23.58 -8.92 3.05
CA ARG A 391 23.99 -8.69 1.65
C ARG A 391 23.58 -7.32 1.14
N TRP A 392 22.47 -6.78 1.63
CA TRP A 392 22.06 -5.41 1.30
C TRP A 392 22.99 -4.37 1.92
N MET A 393 23.37 -4.53 3.18
CA MET A 393 24.36 -3.66 3.83
C MET A 393 25.73 -3.74 3.15
N ASP A 394 26.19 -4.95 2.81
CA ASP A 394 27.44 -5.16 2.06
C ASP A 394 27.36 -4.43 0.70
N TRP A 395 26.24 -4.56 -0.02
CA TRP A 395 26.01 -3.85 -1.28
C TRP A 395 25.96 -2.33 -1.12
N LEU A 396 25.29 -1.80 -0.09
CA LEU A 396 25.25 -0.35 0.17
C LEU A 396 26.64 0.20 0.48
N ASN A 397 27.46 -0.51 1.26
CA ASN A 397 28.83 -0.09 1.55
C ASN A 397 29.75 -0.09 0.32
N GLU A 398 29.54 -1.02 -0.62
CA GLU A 398 30.34 -1.12 -1.84
C GLU A 398 29.87 -0.16 -2.93
N GLU A 399 28.56 0.04 -3.05
CA GLU A 399 27.94 0.70 -4.21
C GLU A 399 27.31 2.05 -3.90
N ALA A 400 26.84 2.34 -2.68
CA ALA A 400 26.25 3.64 -2.36
C ALA A 400 27.32 4.73 -2.15
N ASP A 401 26.90 5.99 -2.22
CA ASP A 401 27.71 7.09 -1.68
C ASP A 401 27.69 7.03 -0.15
N LEU A 402 28.74 6.45 0.43
CA LEU A 402 28.87 6.23 1.87
C LEU A 402 29.28 7.51 2.60
N ARG A 403 28.48 7.89 3.59
CA ARG A 403 28.69 9.06 4.44
C ARG A 403 28.57 8.68 5.90
N PHE A 404 29.28 9.44 6.72
CA PHE A 404 29.27 9.27 8.17
C PHE A 404 28.56 10.45 8.83
N SER A 405 27.93 10.18 9.96
CA SER A 405 27.04 11.10 10.67
C SER A 405 27.67 12.43 11.14
N GLU A 406 29.01 12.53 11.16
CA GLU A 406 29.78 13.73 11.51
C GLU A 406 30.03 14.70 10.35
N GLN A 407 29.66 14.35 9.11
CA GLN A 407 29.84 15.21 7.92
C GLN A 407 28.59 16.03 7.57
#